data_AF-A0A7J0FQU7-F1
#
_entry.id   AF-A0A7J0FQU7-F1
#
_cell.length_a   1.000
_cell.length_b   1.000
_cell.length_c   1.000
_cell.angle_alpha   90.00
_cell.angle_beta   90.00
_cell.angle_gamma   90.00
#
_symmetry.space_group_name_H-M   'P 1'
#
loop_
_entity.id
_entity.type
_entity.pdbx_description
1 polymer ?
#
loop_
_entity_poly.entity_id
_entity_poly.type
_entity_poly.pdbx_seq_one_letter_code
_entity_poly.pdbx_strand_id
1 'polypeptide(L)'
;MGFSPKSYCSLLFVMVLLPALCHSQDAYVSSRATFYGSPDSLGTPTGACGYGDYGRTVNDGSVSGVSRLYKNGTGCGACYQVRCKIPQLCIEDGVGVVVTDYGEGDKTEFVLSTRAFSRLARPNAALELFAYGVVDVEFRGIPCKYPGYNLMVKVHEHSRFPEYLAVVLLYQAGKKLHHCRGSVAGGLPAMEGYAKVLRCSLSSVIPSEWKAGAVYDTAIQLY
;
A
#
# COMPACT_ATOMS: atom_id res chain seq x y z
N MET A 1 -55.99 -4.79 13.20
CA MET A 1 -54.93 -4.22 14.07
C MET A 1 -54.22 -3.17 13.24
N GLY A 2 -54.65 -1.92 13.34
CA GLY A 2 -54.13 -0.82 12.52
C GLY A 2 -52.94 -0.17 13.20
N PHE A 3 -51.80 -0.11 12.50
CA PHE A 3 -50.59 0.52 13.01
C PHE A 3 -50.72 2.05 12.97
N SER A 4 -50.45 2.70 14.10
CA SER A 4 -50.60 4.14 14.30
C SER A 4 -49.64 4.96 13.41
N PRO A 5 -50.08 6.05 12.75
CA PRO A 5 -49.27 6.85 11.84
C PRO A 5 -48.06 7.54 12.50
N LYS A 6 -48.03 7.65 13.84
CA LYS A 6 -46.85 8.15 14.59
C LYS A 6 -45.67 7.17 14.57
N SER A 7 -45.92 5.87 14.40
CA SER A 7 -44.88 4.84 14.35
C SER A 7 -44.11 4.88 13.03
N TYR A 8 -44.78 5.18 11.91
CA TYR A 8 -44.15 5.32 10.59
C TYR A 8 -43.20 6.52 10.52
N CYS A 9 -43.57 7.66 11.14
CA CYS A 9 -42.74 8.85 11.14
C CYS A 9 -41.44 8.67 11.95
N SER A 10 -41.50 7.88 13.02
CA SER A 10 -40.34 7.58 13.88
C SER A 10 -39.41 6.52 13.26
N LEU A 11 -39.96 5.51 12.57
CA LEU A 11 -39.18 4.50 11.85
C LEU A 11 -38.50 5.04 10.58
N LEU A 12 -39.14 5.99 9.88
CA LEU A 12 -38.53 6.69 8.74
C LEU A 12 -37.35 7.59 9.16
N PHE A 13 -37.42 8.22 10.34
CA PHE A 13 -36.33 9.06 10.84
C PHE A 13 -35.06 8.27 11.17
N VAL A 14 -35.20 7.03 11.67
CA VAL A 14 -34.06 6.16 12.03
C VAL A 14 -33.40 5.58 10.77
N MET A 15 -34.15 5.22 9.73
CA MET A 15 -33.60 4.69 8.48
C MET A 15 -32.88 5.75 7.62
N VAL A 16 -33.23 7.05 7.79
CA VAL A 16 -32.58 8.16 7.09
C VAL A 16 -31.32 8.67 7.83
N LEU A 17 -31.18 8.40 9.12
CA LEU A 17 -29.99 8.78 9.91
C LEU A 17 -28.85 7.75 9.87
N LEU A 18 -29.13 6.49 9.49
CA LEU A 18 -28.11 5.43 9.40
C LEU A 18 -27.11 5.50 8.22
N PRO A 19 -27.33 6.21 7.08
CA PRO A 19 -26.29 6.31 6.04
C PRO A 19 -25.18 7.33 6.35
N ALA A 20 -25.29 8.11 7.44
CA ALA A 20 -24.36 9.21 7.73
C ALA A 20 -23.02 8.78 8.36
N LEU A 21 -22.80 7.48 8.58
CA LEU A 21 -21.51 6.94 9.06
C LEU A 21 -20.71 6.26 7.95
N CYS A 22 -20.84 6.72 6.70
CA CYS A 22 -19.76 6.55 5.74
C CYS A 22 -18.69 7.60 6.04
N HIS A 23 -17.95 7.42 7.14
CA HIS A 23 -16.71 8.18 7.34
C HIS A 23 -15.76 7.74 6.22
N SER A 24 -15.73 8.51 5.12
CA SER A 24 -14.58 8.52 4.24
C SER A 24 -13.37 8.76 5.13
N GLN A 25 -12.50 7.75 5.29
CA GLN A 25 -11.20 7.90 5.95
C GLN A 25 -10.31 8.79 5.07
N ASP A 26 -10.66 10.07 5.01
CA ASP A 26 -9.90 11.11 4.32
C ASP A 26 -9.25 12.07 5.32
N ALA A 27 -9.49 11.85 6.62
CA ALA A 27 -8.79 12.53 7.69
C ALA A 27 -7.35 12.03 7.77
N TYR A 28 -6.43 12.97 7.91
CA TYR A 28 -5.03 12.68 8.17
C TYR A 28 -4.85 12.10 9.58
N VAL A 29 -4.02 11.06 9.67
CA VAL A 29 -3.64 10.42 10.93
C VAL A 29 -2.25 10.91 11.31
N SER A 30 -2.08 11.38 12.54
CA SER A 30 -0.78 11.83 13.04
C SER A 30 0.12 10.65 13.39
N SER A 31 1.40 10.75 13.02
CA SER A 31 2.43 9.77 13.37
C SER A 31 3.83 10.41 13.29
N ARG A 32 4.87 9.59 13.29
CA ARG A 32 6.26 10.00 13.10
C ARG A 32 6.86 9.26 11.91
N ALA A 33 7.78 9.93 11.23
CA ALA A 33 8.57 9.34 10.16
C ALA A 33 10.06 9.54 10.42
N THR A 34 10.85 8.55 10.04
CA THR A 34 12.30 8.63 9.94
C THR A 34 12.73 8.17 8.56
N PHE A 35 14.03 8.07 8.31
CA PHE A 35 14.57 7.59 7.06
C PHE A 35 15.70 6.58 7.29
N TYR A 36 15.95 5.77 6.27
CA TYR A 36 17.12 4.91 6.22
C TYR A 36 18.02 5.30 5.04
N GLY A 37 19.32 5.12 5.23
CA GLY A 37 20.31 5.35 4.19
C GLY A 37 20.43 4.16 3.24
N SER A 38 20.53 4.45 1.95
CA SER A 38 20.92 3.50 0.89
C SER A 38 21.96 4.17 -0.03
N PRO A 39 22.88 3.40 -0.66
CA PRO A 39 23.95 3.96 -1.49
C PRO A 39 23.44 4.83 -2.66
N ASP A 40 22.25 4.53 -3.17
CA ASP A 40 21.58 5.23 -4.27
C ASP A 40 20.43 6.13 -3.80
N SER A 41 20.23 6.27 -2.49
CA SER A 41 19.10 6.98 -1.86
C SER A 41 17.71 6.41 -2.19
N LEU A 42 17.64 5.25 -2.84
CA LEU A 42 16.39 4.56 -3.21
C LEU A 42 15.97 3.56 -2.12
N GLY A 43 14.99 2.71 -2.46
CA GLY A 43 14.58 1.63 -1.57
C GLY A 43 15.61 0.50 -1.41
N THR A 44 15.28 -0.51 -0.61
CA THR A 44 16.07 -1.75 -0.47
C THR A 44 15.50 -2.88 -1.34
N PRO A 45 16.34 -3.71 -2.01
CA PRO A 45 15.85 -4.86 -2.76
C PRO A 45 15.30 -5.97 -1.85
N THR A 46 15.76 -6.03 -0.60
CA THR A 46 15.48 -7.12 0.33
C THR A 46 14.34 -6.79 1.30
N GLY A 47 13.42 -5.92 0.88
CA GLY A 47 12.28 -5.55 1.72
C GLY A 47 11.34 -6.73 1.99
N ALA A 48 10.68 -6.73 3.14
CA ALA A 48 9.77 -7.77 3.62
C ALA A 48 8.53 -8.00 2.74
N CYS A 49 8.28 -7.13 1.75
CA CYS A 49 7.23 -7.32 0.74
C CYS A 49 7.66 -8.19 -0.45
N GLY A 50 8.94 -8.58 -0.55
CA GLY A 50 9.41 -9.51 -1.60
C GLY A 50 9.44 -8.91 -3.01
N TYR A 51 9.47 -7.58 -3.13
CA TYR A 51 9.47 -6.91 -4.44
C TYR A 51 10.80 -7.03 -5.20
N GLY A 52 11.92 -7.30 -4.53
CA GLY A 52 13.24 -7.28 -5.16
C GLY A 52 13.61 -5.88 -5.63
N ASP A 53 14.34 -5.78 -6.74
CA ASP A 53 14.77 -4.48 -7.29
C ASP A 53 13.61 -3.55 -7.69
N TYR A 54 12.45 -4.11 -8.05
CA TYR A 54 11.24 -3.30 -8.30
C TYR A 54 10.85 -2.46 -7.07
N GLY A 55 10.98 -3.02 -5.86
CA GLY A 55 10.63 -2.34 -4.62
C GLY A 55 11.53 -1.13 -4.33
N ARG A 56 12.70 -1.06 -4.94
CA ARG A 56 13.63 0.05 -4.76
C ARG A 56 13.23 1.28 -5.56
N THR A 57 12.74 1.06 -6.77
CA THR A 57 12.55 2.08 -7.80
C THR A 57 11.09 2.45 -8.01
N VAL A 58 10.16 1.65 -7.48
CA VAL A 58 8.73 1.95 -7.56
C VAL A 58 8.46 3.37 -7.04
N ASN A 59 7.58 4.09 -7.75
CA ASN A 59 7.26 5.49 -7.46
C ASN A 59 8.51 6.40 -7.40
N ASP A 60 9.44 6.16 -8.33
CA ASP A 60 10.73 6.88 -8.45
C ASP A 60 11.55 6.83 -7.15
N GLY A 61 11.49 5.69 -6.45
CA GLY A 61 12.16 5.45 -5.17
C GLY A 61 11.56 6.18 -3.98
N SER A 62 10.37 6.77 -4.13
CA SER A 62 9.60 7.29 -2.99
C SER A 62 8.84 6.14 -2.33
N VAL A 63 9.56 5.42 -1.48
CA VAL A 63 9.11 4.18 -0.83
C VAL A 63 9.32 4.24 0.68
N SER A 64 8.65 3.34 1.39
CA SER A 64 8.71 3.27 2.85
C SER A 64 8.65 1.84 3.36
N GLY A 65 9.42 1.57 4.41
CA GLY A 65 9.08 0.56 5.40
C GLY A 65 8.00 1.09 6.34
N VAL A 66 7.09 0.24 6.78
CA VAL A 66 6.05 0.62 7.75
C VAL A 66 5.98 -0.36 8.91
N SER A 67 5.49 0.10 10.06
CA SER A 67 5.36 -0.74 11.26
C SER A 67 3.95 -1.36 11.34
N ARG A 68 2.98 -0.66 11.92
CA ARG A 68 1.61 -1.18 12.15
C ARG A 68 0.84 -1.34 10.86
N LEU A 69 1.12 -0.52 9.85
CA LEU A 69 0.49 -0.59 8.54
C LEU A 69 0.96 -1.80 7.71
N TYR A 70 2.06 -2.46 8.08
CA TYR A 70 2.56 -3.64 7.37
C TYR A 70 1.54 -4.77 7.41
N LYS A 71 0.87 -4.95 8.57
CA LYS A 71 -0.23 -5.90 8.78
C LYS A 71 0.08 -7.30 8.19
N ASN A 72 1.22 -7.87 8.56
CA ASN A 72 1.71 -9.17 8.08
C ASN A 72 1.71 -9.26 6.54
N GLY A 73 2.22 -8.21 5.87
CA GLY A 73 2.30 -8.14 4.41
C GLY A 73 1.04 -7.68 3.70
N THR A 74 -0.12 -7.58 4.36
CA THR A 74 -1.34 -7.08 3.71
C THR A 74 -1.23 -5.60 3.32
N GLY A 75 -0.37 -4.85 3.99
CA GLY A 75 -0.03 -3.45 3.67
C GLY A 75 0.90 -3.27 2.48
N CYS A 76 1.58 -4.32 2.00
CA CYS A 76 2.54 -4.21 0.89
C CYS A 76 1.90 -3.66 -0.38
N GLY A 77 2.52 -2.67 -1.01
CA GLY A 77 1.99 -2.01 -2.20
C GLY A 77 0.85 -1.02 -1.93
N ALA A 78 0.51 -0.73 -0.67
CA ALA A 78 -0.38 0.38 -0.34
C ALA A 78 0.34 1.72 -0.55
N CYS A 79 -0.41 2.74 -0.94
CA CYS A 79 0.11 4.10 -1.11
C CYS A 79 -0.44 5.05 -0.05
N TYR A 80 0.44 5.90 0.47
CA TYR A 80 0.11 6.91 1.48
C TYR A 80 0.63 8.27 1.05
N GLN A 81 -0.18 9.32 1.27
CA GLN A 81 0.31 10.69 1.25
C GLN A 81 0.85 11.00 2.64
N VAL A 82 2.12 11.32 2.77
CA VAL A 82 2.78 11.67 4.04
C VAL A 82 3.16 13.14 4.01
N ARG A 83 2.70 13.91 4.99
CA ARG A 83 2.98 15.33 5.17
C ARG A 83 3.75 15.55 6.44
N CYS A 84 4.80 16.37 6.38
CA CYS A 84 5.56 16.74 7.56
C CYS A 84 4.92 17.98 8.21
N LYS A 85 4.90 18.01 9.55
CA LYS A 85 4.23 19.06 10.33
C LYS A 85 5.08 20.31 10.59
N ILE A 86 6.29 20.39 10.05
CA ILE A 86 7.24 21.50 10.25
C ILE A 86 7.08 22.48 9.07
N PRO A 87 6.27 23.55 9.17
CA PRO A 87 5.85 24.31 7.99
C PRO A 87 6.98 25.08 7.32
N GLN A 88 7.98 25.49 8.10
CA GLN A 88 9.16 26.19 7.59
C GLN A 88 10.10 25.29 6.77
N LEU A 89 10.10 23.98 7.03
CA LEU A 89 10.98 23.03 6.34
C LEU A 89 10.24 22.23 5.28
N CYS A 90 8.96 21.98 5.45
CA CYS A 90 8.24 20.98 4.69
C CYS A 90 7.30 21.56 3.64
N ILE A 91 7.13 20.82 2.55
CA ILE A 91 6.12 21.13 1.53
C ILE A 91 4.72 20.80 2.06
N GLU A 92 3.73 21.62 1.71
CA GLU A 92 2.37 21.47 2.24
C GLU A 92 1.67 20.21 1.72
N ASP A 93 1.90 19.86 0.46
CA ASP A 93 1.26 18.68 -0.13
C ASP A 93 1.83 17.37 0.41
N GLY A 94 3.10 17.38 0.86
CA GLY A 94 3.82 16.19 1.27
C GLY A 94 4.21 15.28 0.09
N VAL A 95 4.52 14.03 0.40
CA VAL A 95 5.02 13.05 -0.57
C VAL A 95 4.13 11.81 -0.59
N GLY A 96 3.80 11.35 -1.79
CA GLY A 96 3.19 10.03 -1.99
C GLY A 96 4.26 8.94 -1.89
N VAL A 97 4.05 7.95 -1.02
CA VAL A 97 4.99 6.84 -0.79
C VAL A 97 4.31 5.49 -0.97
N VAL A 98 5.08 4.51 -1.45
CA VAL A 98 4.65 3.11 -1.60
C VAL A 98 5.24 2.27 -0.48
N VAL A 99 4.41 1.43 0.14
CA VAL A 99 4.87 0.46 1.15
C VAL A 99 5.58 -0.70 0.48
N THR A 100 6.88 -0.84 0.74
CA THR A 100 7.73 -1.88 0.14
C THR A 100 8.46 -2.74 1.17
N ASP A 101 8.39 -2.38 2.45
CA ASP A 101 9.11 -3.07 3.51
C ASP A 101 8.35 -3.02 4.85
N TYR A 102 8.79 -3.84 5.79
CA TYR A 102 8.53 -3.67 7.21
C TYR A 102 9.66 -2.83 7.81
N GLY A 103 9.32 -1.80 8.58
CA GLY A 103 10.30 -0.96 9.24
C GLY A 103 9.76 -0.43 10.55
N GLU A 104 10.54 -0.59 11.62
CA GLU A 104 10.21 -0.11 12.95
C GLU A 104 11.33 0.79 13.47
N GLY A 105 10.95 1.96 13.97
CA GLY A 105 11.84 2.92 14.60
C GLY A 105 11.23 3.45 15.90
N ASP A 106 11.77 4.54 16.45
CA ASP A 106 11.26 5.14 17.70
C ASP A 106 9.84 5.73 17.51
N LYS A 107 8.83 4.89 17.73
CA LYS A 107 7.41 5.23 17.58
C LYS A 107 7.08 5.82 16.21
N THR A 108 7.78 5.35 15.17
CA THR A 108 7.56 5.77 13.77
C THR A 108 6.65 4.78 13.05
N GLU A 109 5.70 5.30 12.29
CA GLU A 109 4.91 4.48 11.36
C GLU A 109 5.61 4.33 10.02
N PHE A 110 6.44 5.30 9.63
CA PHE A 110 7.13 5.33 8.35
C PHE A 110 8.65 5.38 8.54
N VAL A 111 9.34 4.49 7.86
CA VAL A 111 10.79 4.52 7.66
C VAL A 111 11.01 4.73 6.16
N LEU A 112 11.16 6.00 5.78
CA LEU A 112 11.22 6.46 4.40
C LEU A 112 12.58 6.17 3.77
N SER A 113 12.62 5.98 2.44
CA SER A 113 13.88 6.10 1.73
C SER A 113 14.44 7.52 1.87
N THR A 114 15.77 7.69 1.81
CA THR A 114 16.42 9.02 1.80
C THR A 114 15.78 9.95 0.77
N ARG A 115 15.39 9.42 -0.40
CA ARG A 115 14.73 10.18 -1.45
C ARG A 115 13.29 10.60 -1.12
N ALA A 116 12.50 9.74 -0.49
CA ALA A 116 11.17 10.13 -0.01
C ALA A 116 11.27 11.17 1.10
N PHE A 117 12.22 11.01 2.02
CA PHE A 117 12.41 11.93 3.14
C PHE A 117 12.88 13.31 2.68
N SER A 118 13.82 13.39 1.73
CA SER A 118 14.27 14.67 1.17
C SER A 118 13.15 15.41 0.42
N ARG A 119 12.22 14.69 -0.23
CA ARG A 119 11.06 15.26 -0.92
C ARG A 119 10.01 15.85 0.03
N LEU A 120 10.03 15.50 1.33
CA LEU A 120 9.19 16.18 2.31
C LEU A 120 9.65 17.63 2.51
N ALA A 121 10.92 17.93 2.26
CA ALA A 121 11.48 19.25 2.46
C ALA A 121 11.19 20.20 1.28
N ARG A 122 11.08 21.48 1.60
CA ARG A 122 11.14 22.58 0.64
C ARG A 122 12.53 22.62 -0.02
N PRO A 123 12.66 23.27 -1.18
CA PRO A 123 13.96 23.54 -1.78
C PRO A 123 14.93 24.15 -0.74
N ASN A 124 16.14 23.60 -0.66
CA ASN A 124 17.21 23.98 0.29
C ASN A 124 16.97 23.68 1.77
N ALA A 125 15.83 23.10 2.16
CA ALA A 125 15.54 22.73 3.56
C ALA A 125 15.87 21.25 3.88
N ALA A 126 16.27 20.44 2.89
CA ALA A 126 16.48 19.01 3.06
C ALA A 126 17.55 18.65 4.10
N LEU A 127 18.71 19.34 4.08
CA LEU A 127 19.77 19.11 5.06
C LEU A 127 19.31 19.39 6.50
N GLU A 128 18.57 20.48 6.68
CA GLU A 128 18.00 20.83 7.97
C GLU A 128 16.97 19.80 8.42
N LEU A 129 16.09 19.34 7.52
CA LEU A 129 15.13 18.28 7.81
C LEU A 129 15.82 16.97 8.20
N PHE A 130 16.90 16.59 7.52
CA PHE A 130 17.71 15.42 7.86
C PHE A 130 18.33 15.53 9.26
N ALA A 131 18.70 16.75 9.70
CA ALA A 131 19.27 16.96 11.02
C ALA A 131 18.29 16.64 12.17
N TYR A 132 16.98 16.67 11.94
CA TYR A 132 15.98 16.24 12.92
C TYR A 132 15.99 14.73 13.14
N GLY A 133 16.36 13.93 12.12
CA GLY A 133 16.39 12.46 12.15
C GLY A 133 14.99 11.81 12.16
N VAL A 134 14.12 12.24 13.07
CA VAL A 134 12.73 11.82 13.19
C VAL A 134 11.85 13.06 13.22
N VAL A 135 10.82 13.08 12.37
CA VAL A 135 9.90 14.22 12.22
C VAL A 135 8.46 13.79 12.46
N ASP A 136 7.68 14.70 13.05
CA ASP A 136 6.24 14.50 13.18
C ASP A 136 5.59 14.67 11.81
N VAL A 137 4.78 13.68 11.45
CA VAL A 137 4.07 13.62 10.18
C VAL A 137 2.59 13.41 10.40
N GLU A 138 1.84 13.64 9.34
CA GLU A 138 0.48 13.21 9.19
C GLU A 138 0.33 12.48 7.87
N PHE A 139 -0.50 11.44 7.83
CA PHE A 139 -0.64 10.63 6.62
C PHE A 139 -2.08 10.22 6.35
N ARG A 140 -2.38 9.93 5.09
CA ARG A 140 -3.65 9.31 4.67
C ARG A 140 -3.42 8.33 3.52
N GLY A 141 -4.29 7.33 3.40
CA GLY A 141 -4.23 6.37 2.29
C GLY A 141 -4.74 6.98 1.00
N ILE A 142 -3.93 6.90 -0.06
CA ILE A 142 -4.24 7.40 -1.41
C ILE A 142 -4.26 6.24 -2.42
N PRO A 143 -4.98 6.37 -3.55
CA PRO A 143 -4.85 5.40 -4.62
C PRO A 143 -3.43 5.42 -5.21
N CYS A 144 -2.85 4.24 -5.43
CA CYS A 144 -1.60 4.10 -6.17
C CYS A 144 -1.82 4.39 -7.65
N LYS A 145 -0.86 5.06 -8.30
CA LYS A 145 -0.92 5.41 -9.72
C LYS A 145 0.32 4.89 -10.44
N TYR A 146 0.10 4.08 -11.47
CA TYR A 146 1.16 3.50 -12.29
C TYR A 146 0.83 3.71 -13.79
N PRO A 147 0.88 4.94 -14.29
CA PRO A 147 0.52 5.22 -15.68
C PRO A 147 1.45 4.47 -16.65
N GLY A 148 0.85 3.82 -17.65
CA GLY A 148 1.58 3.04 -18.65
C GLY A 148 2.01 1.64 -18.21
N TYR A 149 1.61 1.19 -17.02
CA TYR A 149 1.88 -0.16 -16.54
C TYR A 149 0.60 -0.97 -16.36
N ASN A 150 0.65 -2.21 -16.83
CA ASN A 150 -0.36 -3.22 -16.48
C ASN A 150 -0.04 -3.81 -15.10
N LEU A 151 -1.05 -4.37 -14.44
CA LEU A 151 -0.84 -5.24 -13.29
C LEU A 151 0.06 -6.41 -13.71
N MET A 152 1.15 -6.64 -12.99
CA MET A 152 2.06 -7.76 -13.28
C MET A 152 2.09 -8.72 -12.10
N VAL A 153 2.37 -9.99 -12.41
CA VAL A 153 2.49 -11.06 -11.43
C VAL A 153 3.91 -11.60 -11.51
N LYS A 154 4.66 -11.43 -10.43
CA LYS A 154 5.99 -12.01 -10.27
C LYS A 154 5.89 -13.30 -9.47
N VAL A 155 6.47 -14.38 -9.96
CA VAL A 155 6.69 -15.58 -9.16
C VAL A 155 7.84 -15.30 -8.20
N HIS A 156 7.61 -15.48 -6.91
CA HIS A 156 8.61 -15.23 -5.88
C HIS A 156 9.82 -16.15 -6.08
N GLU A 157 11.03 -15.65 -5.79
CA GLU A 157 12.30 -16.34 -5.97
C GLU A 157 12.39 -17.65 -5.16
N HIS A 158 11.69 -17.72 -4.04
CA HIS A 158 11.61 -18.92 -3.19
C HIS A 158 10.53 -19.94 -3.61
N SER A 159 9.83 -19.71 -4.73
CA SER A 159 8.91 -20.71 -5.28
C SER A 159 9.67 -21.93 -5.79
N ARG A 160 9.13 -23.13 -5.57
CA ARG A 160 9.71 -24.41 -6.01
C ARG A 160 8.72 -25.11 -6.92
N PHE A 161 9.01 -25.15 -8.22
CA PHE A 161 8.15 -25.84 -9.17
C PHE A 161 8.27 -27.37 -8.99
N PRO A 162 7.17 -28.14 -8.98
CA PRO A 162 5.75 -27.74 -8.94
C PRO A 162 5.16 -27.63 -7.52
N GLU A 163 5.96 -27.88 -6.48
CA GLU A 163 5.52 -28.11 -5.09
C GLU A 163 4.99 -26.87 -4.35
N TYR A 164 5.54 -25.69 -4.62
CA TYR A 164 5.26 -24.48 -3.87
C TYR A 164 5.31 -23.23 -4.76
N LEU A 165 4.17 -22.55 -4.90
CA LEU A 165 4.03 -21.32 -5.67
C LEU A 165 3.71 -20.14 -4.74
N ALA A 166 4.58 -19.14 -4.74
CA ALA A 166 4.30 -17.84 -4.13
C ALA A 166 4.39 -16.76 -5.21
N VAL A 167 3.48 -15.79 -5.15
CA VAL A 167 3.40 -14.72 -6.15
C VAL A 167 3.34 -13.34 -5.50
N VAL A 168 3.89 -12.35 -6.18
CA VAL A 168 3.93 -10.94 -5.78
C VAL A 168 3.28 -10.11 -6.89
N LEU A 169 2.32 -9.27 -6.52
CA LEU A 169 1.64 -8.37 -7.46
C LEU A 169 2.43 -7.07 -7.59
N LEU A 170 2.80 -6.70 -8.81
CA LEU A 170 3.47 -5.44 -9.13
C LEU A 170 2.48 -4.49 -9.81
N TYR A 171 2.68 -3.18 -9.64
CA TYR A 171 1.87 -2.13 -10.26
C TYR A 171 0.37 -2.22 -9.93
N GLN A 172 0.03 -2.59 -8.70
CA GLN A 172 -1.36 -2.60 -8.23
C GLN A 172 -1.88 -1.17 -8.05
N ALA A 173 -2.49 -0.59 -9.08
CA ALA A 173 -3.10 0.74 -9.00
C ALA A 173 -4.42 0.72 -8.21
N GLY A 174 -4.87 1.91 -7.79
CA GLY A 174 -6.10 2.10 -7.02
C GLY A 174 -5.90 2.13 -5.50
N LYS A 175 -6.98 2.33 -4.75
CA LYS A 175 -6.96 2.32 -3.28
C LYS A 175 -7.25 0.89 -2.80
N LYS A 176 -6.36 0.30 -1.99
CA LYS A 176 -6.65 -0.97 -1.31
C LYS A 176 -7.88 -0.79 -0.43
N LEU A 177 -9.03 -1.22 -0.94
CA LEU A 177 -10.30 -1.18 -0.21
C LEU A 177 -10.22 -2.18 0.94
N HIS A 178 -10.64 -1.74 2.14
CA HIS A 178 -10.74 -2.59 3.32
C HIS A 178 -11.52 -3.89 3.00
N HIS A 179 -10.89 -5.04 3.31
CA HIS A 179 -11.50 -6.35 3.51
C HIS A 179 -12.65 -6.78 2.56
N CYS A 180 -12.31 -7.40 1.43
CA CYS A 180 -13.22 -8.32 0.75
C CYS A 180 -12.95 -9.75 1.26
N ARG A 181 -13.87 -10.35 2.02
CA ARG A 181 -13.78 -11.73 2.55
C ARG A 181 -14.46 -12.72 1.62
N GLY A 182 -13.86 -13.86 1.27
CA GLY A 182 -14.60 -14.93 0.60
C GLY A 182 -13.78 -16.06 -0.01
N SER A 183 -14.53 -17.07 -0.42
CA SER A 183 -14.14 -18.47 -0.48
C SER A 183 -13.50 -18.90 -1.80
N VAL A 184 -12.44 -19.71 -1.71
CA VAL A 184 -11.77 -20.40 -2.82
C VAL A 184 -12.61 -21.61 -3.22
N ALA A 185 -12.92 -21.74 -4.51
CA ALA A 185 -13.46 -22.96 -5.09
C ALA A 185 -12.48 -23.42 -6.17
N GLY A 186 -11.97 -24.66 -6.02
CA GLY A 186 -11.35 -25.43 -7.10
C GLY A 186 -9.83 -25.31 -7.29
N GLY A 187 -9.10 -26.34 -6.85
CA GLY A 187 -8.11 -27.02 -7.69
C GLY A 187 -6.67 -26.51 -7.80
N LEU A 188 -6.27 -25.40 -7.18
CA LEU A 188 -4.85 -25.05 -7.01
C LEU A 188 -4.38 -25.35 -5.58
N PRO A 189 -3.13 -25.82 -5.36
CA PRO A 189 -2.57 -25.94 -4.02
C PRO A 189 -2.61 -24.56 -3.34
N ALA A 190 -2.90 -24.55 -2.04
CA ALA A 190 -3.34 -23.40 -1.27
C ALA A 190 -2.50 -22.12 -1.54
N MET A 191 -3.13 -21.14 -2.18
CA MET A 191 -2.63 -19.77 -2.33
C MET A 191 -2.75 -19.06 -0.97
N GLU A 192 -1.75 -19.19 -0.10
CA GLU A 192 -1.70 -18.45 1.15
C GLU A 192 -1.10 -17.05 0.90
N GLY A 193 -1.92 -16.17 0.32
CA GLY A 193 -1.52 -14.81 -0.03
C GLY A 193 -2.67 -14.02 -0.63
N TYR A 194 -3.17 -13.06 0.15
CA TYR A 194 -4.25 -12.11 -0.11
C TYR A 194 -4.45 -11.68 -1.59
N ALA A 195 -5.27 -12.43 -2.33
CA ALA A 195 -5.66 -12.06 -3.69
C ALA A 195 -7.17 -12.23 -3.91
N LYS A 196 -8.00 -11.58 -3.10
CA LYS A 196 -9.46 -11.67 -3.24
C LYS A 196 -10.10 -10.65 -4.19
N VAL A 197 -9.31 -10.02 -5.06
CA VAL A 197 -9.79 -9.20 -6.21
C VAL A 197 -9.48 -9.88 -7.55
N LEU A 198 -8.62 -10.90 -7.59
CA LEU A 198 -8.22 -11.60 -8.81
C LEU A 198 -8.94 -12.94 -8.96
N ARG A 199 -10.28 -12.93 -8.89
CA ARG A 199 -11.06 -14.06 -9.44
C ARG A 199 -11.06 -14.07 -10.97
N CYS A 200 -10.46 -13.06 -11.60
CA CYS A 200 -10.12 -13.08 -13.03
C CYS A 200 -8.83 -13.87 -13.24
N SER A 201 -8.98 -15.16 -13.51
CA SER A 201 -8.07 -15.98 -14.33
C SER A 201 -6.56 -15.73 -14.21
N LEU A 202 -6.00 -15.77 -12.99
CA LEU A 202 -4.53 -15.91 -12.83
C LEU A 202 -3.99 -17.17 -13.53
N SER A 203 -4.85 -18.18 -13.70
CA SER A 203 -4.56 -19.42 -14.42
C SER A 203 -4.25 -19.24 -15.92
N SER A 204 -4.67 -18.13 -16.54
CA SER A 204 -4.32 -17.84 -17.94
C SER A 204 -3.06 -16.98 -18.08
N VAL A 205 -2.57 -16.40 -16.97
CA VAL A 205 -1.41 -15.49 -16.97
C VAL A 205 -0.12 -16.24 -16.63
N ILE A 206 -0.17 -17.12 -15.63
CA ILE A 206 0.99 -17.92 -15.23
C ILE A 206 0.98 -19.23 -16.02
N PRO A 207 2.04 -19.55 -16.79
CA PRO A 207 2.10 -20.79 -17.56
C PRO A 207 2.17 -22.02 -16.64
N SER A 208 1.80 -23.18 -17.16
CA SER A 208 1.85 -24.45 -16.41
C SER A 208 3.25 -24.85 -15.97
N GLU A 209 4.29 -24.36 -16.65
CA GLU A 209 5.72 -24.56 -16.34
C GLU A 209 6.36 -23.22 -15.93
N TRP A 210 5.85 -22.64 -14.85
CA TRP A 210 6.35 -21.36 -14.35
C TRP A 210 7.75 -21.51 -13.74
N LYS A 211 8.50 -20.40 -13.74
CA LYS A 211 9.85 -20.32 -13.17
C LYS A 211 9.88 -19.33 -12.02
N ALA A 212 10.63 -19.65 -10.97
CA ALA A 212 10.88 -18.73 -9.87
C ALA A 212 11.56 -17.45 -10.39
N GLY A 213 11.14 -16.29 -9.88
CA GLY A 213 11.63 -14.98 -10.30
C GLY A 213 11.04 -14.45 -11.62
N ALA A 214 10.27 -15.27 -12.37
CA ALA A 214 9.66 -14.81 -13.62
C ALA A 214 8.53 -13.80 -13.36
N VAL A 215 8.42 -12.81 -14.25
CA VAL A 215 7.37 -11.78 -14.24
C VAL A 215 6.47 -11.98 -15.44
N TYR A 216 5.16 -12.01 -15.20
CA TYR A 216 4.12 -12.20 -16.20
C TYR A 216 3.19 -10.98 -16.23
N ASP A 217 2.94 -10.47 -17.44
CA ASP A 217 1.98 -9.39 -17.65
C ASP A 217 0.55 -9.96 -17.69
N THR A 218 -0.36 -9.39 -16.91
CA THR A 218 -1.76 -9.81 -16.90
C THR A 218 -2.58 -9.20 -18.03
N ALA A 219 -2.05 -8.21 -18.75
CA ALA A 219 -2.76 -7.31 -19.66
C ALA A 219 -3.92 -6.53 -19.00
N ILE A 220 -4.04 -6.57 -17.66
CA ILE A 220 -5.05 -5.84 -16.90
C ILE A 220 -4.49 -4.47 -16.54
N GLN A 221 -5.14 -3.41 -17.02
CA GLN A 221 -4.89 -2.05 -16.55
C GLN A 221 -5.82 -1.71 -15.39
N LEU A 222 -5.22 -1.29 -14.28
CA LEU A 222 -5.93 -0.79 -13.11
C LEU A 222 -5.88 0.74 -13.13
N TYR A 223 -7.02 1.39 -12.91
CA TYR A 223 -7.19 2.85 -12.91
C TYR A 223 -7.65 3.37 -11.55
#